data_AF-A0A936CZP0-F1
#
_entry.id   AF-A0A936CZP0-F1
#
_cell.length_a   1.000
_cell.length_b   1.000
_cell.length_c   1.000
_cell.angle_alpha   90.00
_cell.angle_beta   90.00
_cell.angle_gamma   90.00
#
_symmetry.space_group_name_H-M   'P 1'
#
loop_
_entity.id
_entity.type
_entity.pdbx_description
1 polymer ?
#
loop_
_entity_poly.entity_id
_entity_poly.type
_entity_poly.pdbx_seq_one_letter_code
_entity_poly.pdbx_strand_id
1 'polypeptide(L)'
;MKKLFGHLLPLSDVEIDAIWTAGTLTVDANVLLDLYRFHPATRDALIQALRAFNGRLWLSHQAASEFVRNRARAAAAVAKELGDADSDLGTLEVATRKATDDLRGRRPLPREVGLKLKAEVEAAIRTAKVSIEEARTRNADGGSTDAVLDDVMSLFDGSVGAAPDDVELADLHKEAERRIKEKVPPGYEDARKDGGNAHGDYLVWHQVLQQAKSSAKPVILVTSERKEDWWERAHGKTVGPRHELLDEAHRVAGQTVLIYQTDSFVERAAKRTGASVSAFVRSDMLAPRDDQELEDIITTAVEELADEFLDNDSRINDLTAETNADSWSVNSVEVTNFGPIDYARCSAPFTASLHYTGDQREDHMWFGTEIRAELRGTITFENGSWVINDDYELENAAIDYGEPDVDDHERTSAGPLGPTRRTST
;
A
#
# COMPACT_ATOMS: atom_id res chain seq x y z
N MET A 1 13.74 22.95 19.78
CA MET A 1 13.12 21.77 19.15
C MET A 1 12.20 22.15 18.00
N LYS A 2 10.95 22.59 18.21
CA LYS A 2 9.99 22.88 17.11
C LYS A 2 10.50 23.81 16.00
N LYS A 3 11.24 24.88 16.34
CA LYS A 3 11.80 25.80 15.33
C LYS A 3 12.91 25.18 14.46
N LEU A 4 13.64 24.19 14.97
CA LEU A 4 14.80 23.59 14.31
C LEU A 4 14.45 22.28 13.59
N PHE A 5 13.41 21.57 14.03
CA PHE A 5 13.04 20.25 13.53
C PHE A 5 11.57 20.15 13.12
N GLY A 6 10.83 21.26 13.09
CA GLY A 6 9.40 21.26 12.80
C GLY A 6 9.06 20.67 11.42
N HIS A 7 9.97 20.78 10.45
CA HIS A 7 9.82 20.20 9.12
C HIS A 7 9.99 18.67 9.07
N LEU A 8 10.46 18.05 10.16
CA LEU A 8 10.58 16.60 10.31
C LEU A 8 9.43 16.00 11.13
N LEU A 9 8.56 16.83 11.69
CA LEU A 9 7.43 16.37 12.48
C LEU A 9 6.18 16.19 11.61
N PRO A 10 5.25 15.31 12.01
CA PRO A 10 3.96 15.17 11.33
C PRO A 10 3.23 16.51 11.24
N LEU A 11 2.67 16.79 10.07
CA LEU A 11 1.88 17.99 9.81
C LEU A 11 0.44 17.79 10.31
N SER A 12 -0.15 18.85 10.83
CA SER A 12 -1.58 18.87 11.16
C SER A 12 -2.45 18.89 9.91
N ASP A 13 -3.71 18.46 10.03
CA ASP A 13 -4.68 18.52 8.92
C ASP A 13 -4.84 19.93 8.34
N VAL A 14 -4.78 20.96 9.20
CA VAL A 14 -4.85 22.37 8.78
C VAL A 14 -3.66 22.76 7.90
N GLU A 15 -2.46 22.30 8.24
CA GLU A 15 -1.25 22.54 7.44
C GLU A 15 -1.30 21.78 6.12
N ILE A 16 -1.75 20.52 6.15
CA ILE A 16 -1.94 19.71 4.95
C ILE A 16 -2.95 20.39 4.02
N ASP A 17 -4.09 20.85 4.53
CA ASP A 17 -5.12 21.51 3.71
C ASP A 17 -4.64 22.85 3.12
N ALA A 18 -3.83 23.60 3.85
CA ALA A 18 -3.18 24.79 3.32
C ALA A 18 -2.25 24.45 2.14
N ILE A 19 -1.47 23.37 2.26
CA ILE A 19 -0.60 22.87 1.18
C ILE A 19 -1.43 22.38 -0.01
N TRP A 20 -2.50 21.61 0.20
CA TRP A 20 -3.38 21.15 -0.88
C TRP A 20 -4.03 22.30 -1.65
N THR A 21 -4.34 23.40 -0.96
CA THR A 21 -4.96 24.59 -1.55
C THR A 21 -3.97 25.43 -2.36
N ALA A 22 -2.76 25.67 -1.82
CA ALA A 22 -1.82 26.62 -2.41
C ALA A 22 -0.67 25.99 -3.20
N GLY A 23 -0.36 24.72 -2.92
CA GLY A 23 0.81 24.02 -3.44
C GLY A 23 0.71 23.66 -4.92
N THR A 24 1.88 23.41 -5.50
CA THR A 24 2.02 22.87 -6.86
C THR A 24 1.99 21.34 -6.78
N LEU A 25 1.19 20.69 -7.63
CA LEU A 25 1.18 19.23 -7.75
C LEU A 25 2.12 18.79 -8.86
N THR A 26 2.91 17.78 -8.58
CA THR A 26 3.77 17.10 -9.54
C THR A 26 3.72 15.60 -9.32
N VAL A 27 4.05 14.85 -10.37
CA VAL A 27 4.03 13.40 -10.36
C VAL A 27 5.32 12.85 -10.95
N ASP A 28 5.71 11.68 -10.49
CA ASP A 28 6.77 10.88 -11.06
C ASP A 28 6.32 10.23 -12.39
N ALA A 29 7.27 9.83 -13.23
CA ALA A 29 6.98 9.15 -14.49
C ALA A 29 6.26 7.81 -14.27
N ASN A 30 6.59 7.10 -13.19
CA ASN A 30 5.97 5.81 -12.88
C ASN A 30 4.44 5.93 -12.68
N VAL A 31 3.96 7.00 -12.05
CA VAL A 31 2.53 7.29 -11.86
C VAL A 31 1.82 7.46 -13.21
N LEU A 32 2.47 8.18 -14.14
CA LEU A 32 1.93 8.39 -15.49
C LEU A 32 1.96 7.10 -16.33
N LEU A 33 3.00 6.28 -16.18
CA LEU A 33 3.10 4.99 -16.88
C LEU A 33 2.07 3.98 -16.34
N ASP A 34 1.74 4.04 -15.05
CA ASP A 34 0.72 3.18 -14.44
C ASP A 34 -0.69 3.46 -15.00
N LEU A 35 -0.96 4.64 -15.58
CA LEU A 35 -2.21 4.92 -16.30
C LEU A 35 -2.47 3.89 -17.41
N TYR A 36 -1.44 3.38 -18.09
CA TYR A 36 -1.60 2.34 -19.11
C TYR A 36 -1.97 0.97 -18.52
N ARG A 37 -1.60 0.72 -17.27
CA ARG A 37 -1.75 -0.57 -16.59
C ARG A 37 -3.06 -0.66 -15.83
N PHE A 38 -3.50 0.46 -15.26
CA PHE A 38 -4.71 0.52 -14.45
C PHE A 38 -5.96 0.24 -15.26
N HIS A 39 -6.93 -0.34 -14.57
CA HIS A 39 -8.30 -0.45 -15.07
C HIS A 39 -8.87 0.95 -15.35
N PRO A 40 -9.75 1.12 -16.37
CA PRO A 40 -10.28 2.44 -16.73
C PRO A 40 -10.88 3.24 -15.57
N ALA A 41 -11.61 2.59 -14.66
CA ALA A 41 -12.16 3.26 -13.47
C ALA A 41 -11.07 3.87 -12.57
N THR A 42 -9.94 3.18 -12.41
CA THR A 42 -8.79 3.61 -11.61
C THR A 42 -8.01 4.71 -12.33
N ARG A 43 -7.83 4.56 -13.64
CA ARG A 43 -7.27 5.59 -14.53
C ARG A 43 -8.08 6.88 -14.43
N ASP A 44 -9.40 6.80 -14.55
CA ASP A 44 -10.30 7.95 -14.45
C ASP A 44 -10.23 8.63 -13.08
N ALA A 45 -10.17 7.84 -12.00
CA ALA A 45 -10.02 8.36 -10.65
C ALA A 45 -8.70 9.13 -10.47
N LEU A 46 -7.58 8.58 -10.97
CA LEU A 46 -6.29 9.26 -10.94
C LEU A 46 -6.30 10.52 -11.80
N ILE A 47 -6.81 10.47 -13.03
CA ILE A 47 -6.92 11.65 -13.91
C ILE A 47 -7.79 12.73 -13.25
N GLN A 48 -8.91 12.37 -12.63
CA GLN A 48 -9.76 13.31 -11.91
C GLN A 48 -9.04 13.96 -10.73
N ALA A 49 -8.27 13.17 -9.96
CA ALA A 49 -7.45 13.68 -8.86
C ALA A 49 -6.38 14.68 -9.36
N LEU A 50 -5.73 14.40 -10.50
CA LEU A 50 -4.79 15.35 -11.13
C LEU A 50 -5.51 16.62 -11.61
N ARG A 51 -6.69 16.49 -12.25
CA ARG A 51 -7.50 17.62 -12.73
C ARG A 51 -7.93 18.58 -11.62
N ALA A 52 -8.04 18.10 -10.38
CA ALA A 52 -8.32 18.96 -9.21
C ALA A 52 -7.24 20.03 -8.96
N PHE A 53 -6.06 19.87 -9.56
CA PHE A 53 -4.94 20.82 -9.50
C PHE A 53 -4.75 21.62 -10.79
N ASN A 54 -5.75 21.72 -11.66
CA ASN A 54 -5.64 22.51 -12.89
C ASN A 54 -5.17 23.95 -12.60
N GLY A 55 -4.18 24.44 -13.35
CA GLY A 55 -3.48 25.70 -13.10
C GLY A 55 -2.40 25.68 -12.01
N ARG A 56 -2.22 24.54 -11.32
CA ARG A 56 -1.17 24.29 -10.31
C ARG A 56 -0.43 22.97 -10.56
N LEU A 57 -0.69 22.30 -11.68
CA LEU A 57 0.07 21.15 -12.15
C LEU A 57 1.41 21.62 -12.69
N TRP A 58 2.46 20.86 -12.38
CA TRP A 58 3.78 21.01 -12.95
C TRP A 58 4.45 19.64 -13.06
N LEU A 59 5.20 19.39 -14.13
CA LEU A 59 5.93 18.14 -14.34
C LEU A 59 7.42 18.43 -14.50
N SER A 60 8.27 17.65 -13.85
CA SER A 60 9.71 17.75 -14.07
C SER A 60 10.06 17.35 -15.51
N HIS A 61 11.11 17.95 -16.08
CA HIS A 61 11.58 17.54 -17.41
C HIS A 61 11.97 16.07 -17.42
N GLN A 62 12.60 15.59 -16.34
CA GLN A 62 12.98 14.19 -16.21
C GLN A 62 11.76 13.27 -16.27
N ALA A 63 10.72 13.53 -15.48
CA ALA A 63 9.51 12.69 -15.46
C ALA A 63 8.79 12.72 -16.82
N ALA A 64 8.70 13.89 -17.46
CA ALA A 64 8.15 14.03 -18.81
C ALA A 64 8.95 13.21 -19.84
N SER A 65 10.28 13.30 -19.81
CA SER A 65 11.17 12.57 -20.73
C SER A 65 11.05 11.07 -20.56
N GLU A 66 11.01 10.58 -19.31
CA GLU A 66 10.87 9.18 -19.01
C GLU A 66 9.50 8.63 -19.43
N PHE A 67 8.42 9.38 -19.16
CA PHE A 67 7.09 9.01 -19.62
C PHE A 67 7.06 8.85 -21.14
N VAL A 68 7.50 9.86 -21.89
CA VAL A 68 7.49 9.83 -23.37
C VAL A 68 8.33 8.66 -23.90
N ARG A 69 9.50 8.41 -23.31
CA ARG A 69 10.40 7.31 -23.72
C ARG A 69 9.80 5.93 -23.45
N ASN A 70 9.13 5.77 -22.31
CA ASN A 70 8.73 4.46 -21.80
C ASN A 70 7.26 4.11 -22.09
N ARG A 71 6.38 5.07 -22.42
CA ARG A 71 4.93 4.81 -22.61
C ARG A 71 4.63 3.72 -23.62
N ALA A 72 5.34 3.67 -24.76
CA ALA A 72 5.12 2.66 -25.80
C ALA A 72 5.51 1.26 -25.30
N ARG A 73 6.54 1.18 -24.47
CA ARG A 73 6.94 -0.07 -23.81
C ARG A 73 5.93 -0.48 -22.74
N ALA A 74 5.38 0.47 -21.96
CA ALA A 74 4.34 0.21 -20.98
C ALA A 74 3.07 -0.34 -21.66
N ALA A 75 2.60 0.31 -22.74
CA ALA A 75 1.48 -0.16 -23.52
C ALA A 75 1.73 -1.56 -24.14
N ALA A 76 2.93 -1.79 -24.68
CA ALA A 76 3.30 -3.09 -25.23
C ALA A 76 3.38 -4.20 -24.17
N ALA A 77 3.79 -3.86 -22.93
CA ALA A 77 3.83 -4.80 -21.82
C ALA A 77 2.42 -5.28 -21.46
N VAL A 78 1.44 -4.36 -21.34
CA VAL A 78 0.03 -4.71 -21.08
C VAL A 78 -0.54 -5.59 -22.20
N ALA A 79 -0.26 -5.25 -23.47
CA ALA A 79 -0.69 -6.08 -24.60
C ALA A 79 -0.09 -7.49 -24.57
N LYS A 80 1.17 -7.61 -24.09
CA LYS A 80 1.84 -8.89 -23.89
C LYS A 80 1.23 -9.67 -22.74
N GLU A 81 1.00 -9.05 -21.58
CA GLU A 81 0.38 -9.67 -20.39
C GLU A 81 -0.99 -10.25 -20.73
N LEU A 82 -1.82 -9.51 -21.49
CA LEU A 82 -3.10 -10.01 -21.97
C LEU A 82 -2.96 -11.21 -22.94
N GLY A 83 -1.90 -11.22 -23.76
CA GLY A 83 -1.59 -12.35 -24.64
C GLY A 83 -1.03 -13.56 -23.89
N ASP A 84 -0.23 -13.34 -22.85
CA ASP A 84 0.29 -14.38 -21.97
C ASP A 84 -0.88 -15.02 -21.19
N ALA A 85 -1.85 -14.22 -20.71
CA ALA A 85 -3.07 -14.72 -20.07
C ALA A 85 -3.90 -15.63 -20.99
N ASP A 86 -4.01 -15.31 -22.29
CA ASP A 86 -4.67 -16.18 -23.27
C ASP A 86 -3.92 -17.53 -23.43
N SER A 87 -2.59 -17.49 -23.41
CA SER A 87 -1.74 -18.68 -23.46
C SER A 87 -1.89 -19.55 -22.21
N ASP A 88 -1.98 -18.95 -21.04
CA ASP A 88 -2.16 -19.64 -19.76
C ASP A 88 -3.53 -20.35 -19.71
N LEU A 89 -4.59 -19.67 -20.15
CA LEU A 89 -5.90 -20.32 -20.31
C LEU A 89 -5.87 -21.46 -21.33
N GLY A 90 -5.12 -21.33 -22.43
CA GLY A 90 -4.91 -22.41 -23.38
C GLY A 90 -4.20 -23.63 -22.75
N THR A 91 -3.21 -23.38 -21.89
CA THR A 91 -2.51 -24.44 -21.14
C THR A 91 -3.47 -25.14 -20.18
N LEU A 92 -4.32 -24.39 -19.48
CA LEU A 92 -5.35 -24.93 -18.61
C LEU A 92 -6.38 -25.78 -19.38
N GLU A 93 -6.78 -25.37 -20.59
CA GLU A 93 -7.67 -26.16 -21.46
C GLU A 93 -7.06 -27.51 -21.83
N VAL A 94 -5.77 -27.54 -22.16
CA VAL A 94 -5.04 -28.78 -22.49
C VAL A 94 -4.93 -29.69 -21.26
N ALA A 95 -4.56 -29.13 -20.11
CA ALA A 95 -4.46 -29.88 -18.85
C ALA A 95 -5.80 -30.47 -18.43
N THR A 96 -6.88 -29.70 -18.52
CA THR A 96 -8.25 -30.11 -18.20
C THR A 96 -8.70 -31.26 -19.11
N ARG A 97 -8.42 -31.16 -20.41
CA ARG A 97 -8.74 -32.23 -21.37
C ARG A 97 -8.04 -33.53 -21.02
N LYS A 98 -6.73 -33.47 -20.73
CA LYS A 98 -5.96 -34.65 -20.32
C LYS A 98 -6.52 -35.27 -19.03
N ALA A 99 -6.76 -34.47 -18.00
CA ALA A 99 -7.28 -34.95 -16.72
C ALA A 99 -8.66 -35.61 -16.86
N THR A 100 -9.54 -35.01 -17.65
CA THR A 100 -10.90 -35.52 -17.86
C THR A 100 -10.92 -36.79 -18.71
N ASP A 101 -10.03 -36.93 -19.69
CA ASP A 101 -9.85 -38.18 -20.44
C ASP A 101 -9.27 -39.31 -19.57
N ASP A 102 -8.29 -39.01 -18.71
CA ASP A 102 -7.73 -39.98 -17.76
C ASP A 102 -8.81 -40.47 -16.77
N LEU A 103 -9.64 -39.58 -16.24
CA LEU A 103 -10.77 -39.94 -15.37
C LEU A 103 -11.77 -40.86 -16.08
N ARG A 104 -12.07 -40.62 -17.36
CA ARG A 104 -12.94 -41.48 -18.17
C ARG A 104 -12.34 -42.87 -18.42
N GLY A 105 -11.01 -42.98 -18.45
CA GLY A 105 -10.29 -44.24 -18.59
C GLY A 105 -10.30 -45.12 -17.32
N ARG A 106 -10.58 -44.54 -16.14
CA ARG A 106 -10.60 -45.26 -14.87
C ARG A 106 -11.92 -46.02 -14.69
N ARG A 107 -11.87 -47.33 -14.94
CA ARG A 107 -13.04 -48.24 -14.89
C ARG A 107 -13.92 -48.16 -13.63
N PRO A 108 -13.38 -47.95 -12.40
CA PRO A 108 -14.21 -47.85 -11.20
C PRO A 108 -15.04 -46.56 -11.10
N LEU A 109 -14.71 -45.52 -11.88
CA LEU A 109 -15.38 -44.22 -11.80
C LEU A 109 -16.55 -44.14 -12.79
N PRO A 110 -17.69 -43.56 -12.39
CA PRO A 110 -18.73 -43.17 -13.33
C PRO A 110 -18.18 -42.18 -14.37
N ARG A 111 -18.49 -42.40 -15.65
CA ARG A 111 -18.04 -41.51 -16.75
C ARG A 111 -18.49 -40.05 -16.57
N GLU A 112 -19.60 -39.85 -15.87
CA GLU A 112 -20.17 -38.54 -15.57
C GLU A 112 -19.23 -37.63 -14.77
N VAL A 113 -18.34 -38.19 -13.95
CA VAL A 113 -17.40 -37.40 -13.14
C VAL A 113 -16.49 -36.56 -14.03
N GLY A 114 -15.87 -37.18 -15.05
CA GLY A 114 -15.02 -36.46 -16.00
C GLY A 114 -15.80 -35.50 -16.90
N LEU A 115 -17.06 -35.82 -17.22
CA LEU A 115 -17.92 -34.94 -18.04
C LEU A 115 -18.36 -33.68 -17.29
N LYS A 116 -18.74 -33.82 -16.01
CA LYS A 116 -19.13 -32.68 -15.15
C LYS A 116 -17.95 -31.75 -14.91
N LEU A 117 -16.81 -32.30 -14.51
CA LEU A 117 -15.58 -31.52 -14.31
C LEU A 117 -15.19 -30.76 -15.59
N LYS A 118 -15.23 -31.44 -16.74
CA LYS A 118 -14.95 -30.78 -18.04
C LYS A 118 -15.88 -29.60 -18.28
N ALA A 119 -17.19 -29.78 -18.09
CA ALA A 119 -18.17 -28.74 -18.36
C ALA A 119 -18.00 -27.51 -17.46
N GLU A 120 -17.74 -27.72 -16.16
CA GLU A 120 -17.54 -26.66 -15.18
C GLU A 120 -16.26 -25.87 -15.48
N VAL A 121 -15.14 -26.56 -15.72
CA VAL A 121 -13.86 -25.89 -16.02
C VAL A 121 -13.90 -25.17 -17.37
N GLU A 122 -14.48 -25.77 -18.42
CA GLU A 122 -14.65 -25.10 -19.70
C GLU A 122 -15.58 -23.87 -19.59
N ALA A 123 -16.57 -23.88 -18.69
CA ALA A 123 -17.39 -22.71 -18.42
C ALA A 123 -16.58 -21.59 -17.74
N ALA A 124 -15.79 -21.92 -16.71
CA ALA A 124 -14.92 -20.97 -16.03
C ALA A 124 -13.90 -20.34 -17.00
N ILE A 125 -13.27 -21.16 -17.86
CA ILE A 125 -12.32 -20.68 -18.88
C ILE A 125 -13.01 -19.75 -19.88
N ARG A 126 -14.23 -20.06 -20.32
CA ARG A 126 -14.99 -19.15 -21.21
C ARG A 126 -15.27 -17.82 -20.54
N THR A 127 -15.67 -17.81 -19.27
CA THR A 127 -15.88 -16.57 -18.51
C THR A 127 -14.58 -15.76 -18.42
N ALA A 128 -13.46 -16.39 -18.08
CA ALA A 128 -12.16 -15.72 -18.02
C ALA A 128 -11.74 -15.13 -19.38
N LYS A 129 -11.93 -15.86 -20.48
CA LYS A 129 -11.66 -15.36 -21.84
C LYS A 129 -12.50 -14.13 -22.20
N VAL A 130 -13.77 -14.09 -21.79
CA VAL A 130 -14.62 -12.90 -21.99
C VAL A 130 -14.05 -11.72 -21.21
N SER A 131 -13.66 -11.90 -19.95
CA SER A 131 -13.07 -10.83 -19.13
C SER A 131 -11.73 -10.32 -19.68
N ILE A 132 -10.88 -11.22 -20.22
CA ILE A 132 -9.63 -10.84 -20.90
C ILE A 132 -9.95 -10.03 -22.16
N GLU A 133 -10.92 -10.44 -22.97
CA GLU A 133 -11.28 -9.71 -24.20
C GLU A 133 -11.92 -8.35 -23.89
N GLU A 134 -12.70 -8.24 -22.81
CA GLU A 134 -13.20 -6.96 -22.30
C GLU A 134 -12.04 -6.06 -21.84
N ALA A 135 -11.05 -6.60 -21.12
CA ALA A 135 -9.84 -5.85 -20.77
C ALA A 135 -9.03 -5.44 -22.02
N ARG A 136 -8.92 -6.32 -23.01
CA ARG A 136 -8.27 -6.05 -24.30
C ARG A 136 -8.98 -4.94 -25.06
N THR A 137 -10.30 -4.99 -25.17
CA THR A 137 -11.10 -3.97 -25.86
C THR A 137 -11.03 -2.62 -25.15
N ARG A 138 -11.00 -2.61 -23.82
CA ARG A 138 -10.83 -1.38 -23.02
C ARG A 138 -9.43 -0.78 -23.10
N ASN A 139 -8.40 -1.60 -23.29
CA ASN A 139 -7.03 -1.13 -23.50
C ASN A 139 -6.71 -0.82 -24.97
N ALA A 140 -7.44 -1.45 -25.89
CA ALA A 140 -7.44 -1.16 -27.31
C ALA A 140 -8.48 -0.08 -27.60
N ASP A 141 -8.27 1.14 -27.09
CA ASP A 141 -9.07 2.27 -27.54
C ASP A 141 -8.94 2.38 -29.07
N GLY A 142 -10.07 2.21 -29.74
CA GLY A 142 -10.15 2.02 -31.18
C GLY A 142 -9.58 3.19 -31.97
N GLY A 143 -8.45 2.96 -32.64
CA GLY A 143 -8.00 3.74 -33.79
C GLY A 143 -6.96 4.82 -33.51
N SER A 144 -5.68 4.49 -33.66
CA SER A 144 -4.52 5.40 -33.86
C SER A 144 -4.21 6.50 -32.84
N THR A 145 -5.08 6.79 -31.86
CA THR A 145 -4.86 7.82 -30.84
C THR A 145 -4.65 7.19 -29.48
N ASP A 146 -3.48 7.44 -28.90
CA ASP A 146 -3.09 7.03 -27.55
C ASP A 146 -3.82 7.93 -26.54
N ALA A 147 -5.00 7.50 -26.07
CA ALA A 147 -5.85 8.32 -25.21
C ALA A 147 -5.17 8.73 -23.90
N VAL A 148 -4.35 7.84 -23.32
CA VAL A 148 -3.54 8.15 -22.12
C VAL A 148 -2.54 9.26 -22.44
N LEU A 149 -1.86 9.19 -23.58
CA LEU A 149 -0.98 10.26 -24.01
C LEU A 149 -1.75 11.57 -24.19
N ASP A 150 -2.91 11.56 -24.85
CA ASP A 150 -3.70 12.77 -25.07
C ASP A 150 -4.14 13.42 -23.75
N ASP A 151 -4.59 12.62 -22.77
CA ASP A 151 -4.93 13.10 -21.43
C ASP A 151 -3.71 13.68 -20.70
N VAL A 152 -2.56 13.00 -20.72
CA VAL A 152 -1.33 13.48 -20.07
C VAL A 152 -0.81 14.76 -20.74
N MET A 153 -0.83 14.82 -22.08
CA MET A 153 -0.46 16.03 -22.81
C MET A 153 -1.39 17.19 -22.46
N SER A 154 -2.70 16.95 -22.37
CA SER A 154 -3.65 17.99 -21.97
C SER A 154 -3.47 18.45 -20.52
N LEU A 155 -3.09 17.56 -19.59
CA LEU A 155 -2.91 17.90 -18.17
C LEU A 155 -1.68 18.78 -17.93
N PHE A 156 -0.61 18.55 -18.68
CA PHE A 156 0.69 19.20 -18.46
C PHE A 156 1.10 20.15 -19.60
N ASP A 157 0.19 20.51 -20.50
CA ASP A 157 0.46 21.46 -21.59
C ASP A 157 0.96 22.80 -21.02
N GLY A 158 2.14 23.22 -21.46
CA GLY A 158 2.81 24.43 -20.95
C GLY A 158 3.30 24.37 -19.49
N SER A 159 3.18 23.22 -18.82
CA SER A 159 3.49 23.04 -17.39
C SER A 159 4.66 22.09 -17.12
N VAL A 160 5.55 21.88 -18.11
CA VAL A 160 6.76 21.07 -17.95
C VAL A 160 7.96 21.97 -17.63
N GLY A 161 8.78 21.56 -16.65
CA GLY A 161 10.02 22.23 -16.28
C GLY A 161 11.04 22.29 -17.43
N ALA A 162 11.97 23.23 -17.36
CA ALA A 162 13.04 23.33 -18.35
C ALA A 162 13.97 22.11 -18.31
N ALA A 163 14.47 21.72 -19.48
CA ALA A 163 15.53 20.73 -19.58
C ALA A 163 16.83 21.32 -19.00
N PRO A 164 17.58 20.56 -18.18
CA PRO A 164 18.94 20.93 -17.81
C PRO A 164 19.81 21.05 -19.07
N ASP A 165 20.74 22.01 -19.09
CA ASP A 165 21.74 22.07 -20.15
C ASP A 165 22.80 20.96 -19.98
N ASP A 166 23.63 20.73 -20.99
CA ASP A 166 24.62 19.64 -20.98
C ASP A 166 25.63 19.74 -19.83
N VAL A 167 25.95 20.96 -19.37
CA VAL A 167 26.89 21.19 -18.27
C VAL A 167 26.21 20.90 -16.94
N GLU A 168 25.01 21.42 -16.75
CA GLU A 168 24.16 21.16 -15.59
C GLU A 168 23.88 19.66 -15.45
N LEU A 169 23.49 19.00 -16.54
CA LEU A 169 23.21 17.57 -16.57
C LEU A 169 24.45 16.74 -16.18
N ALA A 170 25.63 17.10 -16.67
CA ALA A 170 26.87 16.42 -16.30
C ALA A 170 27.21 16.56 -14.82
N ASP A 171 26.94 17.72 -14.21
CA ASP A 171 27.16 17.93 -12.79
C ASP A 171 26.10 17.22 -11.93
N LEU A 172 24.84 17.20 -12.37
CA LEU A 172 23.77 16.42 -11.74
C LEU A 172 24.08 14.92 -11.75
N HIS A 173 24.63 14.39 -12.85
CA HIS A 173 25.04 12.98 -12.90
C HIS A 173 26.16 12.66 -11.90
N LYS A 174 27.18 13.52 -11.77
CA LYS A 174 28.24 13.33 -10.77
C LYS A 174 27.68 13.33 -9.34
N GLU A 175 26.73 14.21 -9.07
CA GLU A 175 26.07 14.25 -7.76
C GLU A 175 25.20 13.00 -7.53
N ALA A 176 24.47 12.52 -8.54
CA ALA A 176 23.73 11.27 -8.48
C ALA A 176 24.65 10.08 -8.18
N GLU A 177 25.81 9.98 -8.85
CA GLU A 177 26.81 8.95 -8.58
C GLU A 177 27.35 9.01 -7.14
N ARG A 178 27.63 10.21 -6.63
CA ARG A 178 28.03 10.41 -5.24
C ARG A 178 26.94 9.93 -4.29
N ARG A 179 25.69 10.31 -4.53
CA ARG A 179 24.53 9.90 -3.72
C ARG A 179 24.35 8.38 -3.70
N ILE A 180 24.45 7.72 -4.84
CA ILE A 180 24.41 6.25 -4.91
C ILE A 180 25.51 5.64 -4.05
N LYS A 181 26.75 6.11 -4.20
CA LYS A 181 27.90 5.59 -3.44
C LYS A 181 27.77 5.78 -1.93
N GLU A 182 27.23 6.93 -1.52
CA GLU A 182 27.06 7.31 -0.12
C GLU A 182 25.69 6.92 0.46
N LYS A 183 24.83 6.24 -0.33
CA LYS A 183 23.46 5.86 0.03
C LYS A 183 22.61 7.04 0.50
N VAL A 184 22.72 8.16 -0.20
CA VAL A 184 21.91 9.36 0.05
C VAL A 184 20.63 9.26 -0.81
N PRO A 185 19.43 9.34 -0.21
CA PRO A 185 18.18 9.25 -0.95
C PRO A 185 17.88 10.51 -1.81
N PRO A 186 16.96 10.41 -2.79
CA PRO A 186 16.44 9.17 -3.37
C PRO A 186 17.34 8.64 -4.50
N GLY A 187 17.15 7.37 -4.88
CA GLY A 187 17.75 6.76 -6.07
C GLY A 187 18.98 5.88 -5.83
N TYR A 188 19.42 5.67 -4.59
CA TYR A 188 20.59 4.81 -4.34
C TYR A 188 20.29 3.31 -4.50
N GLU A 189 19.03 2.90 -4.36
CA GLU A 189 18.61 1.51 -4.60
C GLU A 189 18.60 1.15 -6.09
N ASP A 190 18.62 2.14 -6.97
CA ASP A 190 18.65 1.97 -8.43
C ASP A 190 20.06 1.72 -9.00
N ALA A 191 21.07 1.59 -8.13
CA ALA A 191 22.46 1.33 -8.51
C ALA A 191 22.67 0.08 -9.39
N ARG A 192 21.73 -0.87 -9.33
CA ARG A 192 21.78 -2.13 -10.11
C ARG A 192 21.17 -2.02 -11.50
N LYS A 193 20.55 -0.89 -11.87
CA LYS A 193 19.97 -0.69 -13.21
C LYS A 193 21.07 -0.30 -14.20
N ASP A 194 21.40 -1.20 -15.12
CA ASP A 194 22.32 -0.92 -16.22
C ASP A 194 21.74 0.15 -17.18
N GLY A 195 22.58 1.12 -17.57
CA GLY A 195 22.33 2.06 -18.66
C GLY A 195 21.50 3.31 -18.30
N GLY A 196 22.18 4.38 -17.87
CA GLY A 196 21.69 5.77 -17.85
C GLY A 196 20.45 6.12 -17.00
N ASN A 197 19.69 5.13 -16.53
CA ASN A 197 18.46 5.29 -15.77
C ASN A 197 18.67 5.24 -14.25
N ALA A 198 19.90 5.00 -13.77
CA ALA A 198 20.20 4.98 -12.33
C ALA A 198 20.11 6.37 -11.67
N HIS A 199 20.02 7.45 -12.46
CA HIS A 199 19.98 8.83 -11.96
C HIS A 199 18.57 9.43 -11.95
N GLY A 200 17.57 8.72 -12.47
CA GLY A 200 16.21 9.24 -12.70
C GLY A 200 15.57 9.83 -11.44
N ASP A 201 15.51 9.05 -10.36
CA ASP A 201 14.93 9.45 -9.08
C ASP A 201 15.55 10.75 -8.54
N TYR A 202 16.89 10.84 -8.55
CA TYR A 202 17.59 12.05 -8.11
C TYR A 202 17.29 13.24 -9.01
N LEU A 203 17.26 13.06 -10.33
CA LEU A 203 16.97 14.15 -11.27
C LEU A 203 15.54 14.68 -11.08
N VAL A 204 14.54 13.80 -10.90
CA VAL A 204 13.17 14.20 -10.56
C VAL A 204 13.17 14.99 -9.25
N TRP A 205 13.79 14.43 -8.19
CA TRP A 205 13.86 15.06 -6.88
C TRP A 205 14.53 16.44 -6.93
N HIS A 206 15.67 16.56 -7.62
CA HIS A 206 16.37 17.82 -7.80
C HIS A 206 15.47 18.87 -8.44
N GLN A 207 14.76 18.53 -9.53
CA GLN A 207 13.87 19.47 -10.19
C GLN A 207 12.67 19.87 -9.32
N VAL A 208 12.13 18.95 -8.52
CA VAL A 208 11.09 19.24 -7.52
C VAL A 208 11.58 20.28 -6.51
N LEU A 209 12.80 20.13 -5.98
CA LEU A 209 13.40 21.10 -5.06
C LEU A 209 13.58 22.47 -5.69
N GLN A 210 14.04 22.54 -6.95
CA GLN A 210 14.18 23.82 -7.66
C GLN A 210 12.82 24.47 -7.94
N GLN A 211 11.80 23.67 -8.25
CA GLN A 211 10.44 24.17 -8.46
C GLN A 211 9.85 24.75 -7.16
N ALA A 212 9.98 24.04 -6.04
CA ALA A 212 9.54 24.51 -4.73
C ALA A 212 10.24 25.82 -4.34
N LYS A 213 11.57 25.89 -4.56
CA LYS A 213 12.40 27.06 -4.27
C LYS A 213 12.01 28.28 -5.13
N SER A 214 11.90 28.10 -6.44
CA SER A 214 11.65 29.19 -7.39
C SER A 214 10.23 29.74 -7.32
N SER A 215 9.24 28.87 -7.08
CA SER A 215 7.85 29.27 -6.91
C SER A 215 7.54 29.82 -5.52
N ALA A 216 8.42 29.58 -4.54
CA ALA A 216 8.22 29.87 -3.12
C ALA A 216 6.88 29.30 -2.59
N LYS A 217 6.51 28.11 -3.07
CA LYS A 217 5.29 27.40 -2.71
C LYS A 217 5.62 25.96 -2.28
N PRO A 218 4.78 25.37 -1.41
CA PRO A 218 4.82 23.95 -1.15
C PRO A 218 4.62 23.13 -2.44
N VAL A 219 5.19 21.94 -2.48
CA VAL A 219 5.00 20.98 -3.58
C VAL A 219 4.38 19.70 -3.04
N ILE A 220 3.48 19.11 -3.82
CA ILE A 220 2.95 17.77 -3.60
C ILE A 220 3.55 16.90 -4.70
N LEU A 221 4.37 15.93 -4.33
CA LEU A 221 4.94 14.92 -5.22
C LEU A 221 4.16 13.61 -5.04
N VAL A 222 3.66 13.06 -6.14
CA VAL A 222 3.07 11.72 -6.16
C VAL A 222 4.04 10.78 -6.86
N THR A 223 4.35 9.65 -6.24
CA THR A 223 5.19 8.60 -6.82
C THR A 223 4.63 7.22 -6.50
N SER A 224 4.75 6.27 -7.44
CA SER A 224 4.43 4.85 -7.19
C SER A 224 5.61 4.08 -6.57
N GLU A 225 6.63 4.78 -6.06
CA GLU A 225 7.79 4.16 -5.42
C GLU A 225 7.45 3.60 -4.03
N ARG A 226 8.05 2.46 -3.66
CA ARG A 226 7.84 1.76 -2.38
C ARG A 226 9.16 1.37 -1.69
N LYS A 227 10.31 1.66 -2.30
CA LYS A 227 11.65 1.34 -1.76
C LYS A 227 12.03 2.15 -0.51
N GLU A 228 13.04 1.65 0.21
CA GLU A 228 13.55 2.21 1.46
C GLU A 228 14.31 3.53 1.32
N ASP A 229 14.71 3.89 0.11
CA ASP A 229 15.33 5.17 -0.20
C ASP A 229 14.30 6.30 -0.37
N TRP A 230 13.02 5.98 -0.44
CA TRP A 230 11.93 6.96 -0.43
C TRP A 230 11.16 6.97 0.89
N TRP A 231 11.01 5.80 1.53
CA TRP A 231 10.11 5.61 2.65
C TRP A 231 10.82 5.08 3.90
N GLU A 232 10.46 5.62 5.05
CA GLU A 232 10.78 5.02 6.35
C GLU A 232 9.84 3.85 6.63
N ARG A 233 10.44 2.73 7.01
CA ARG A 233 9.71 1.53 7.43
C ARG A 233 9.98 1.26 8.90
N ALA A 234 8.91 1.08 9.67
CA ALA A 234 8.97 0.62 11.05
C ALA A 234 8.00 -0.56 11.21
N HIS A 235 8.48 -1.66 11.81
CA HIS A 235 7.66 -2.86 12.04
C HIS A 235 6.90 -3.35 10.79
N GLY A 236 7.55 -3.30 9.62
CA GLY A 236 6.95 -3.71 8.35
C GLY A 236 6.01 -2.66 7.71
N LYS A 237 5.58 -1.63 8.44
CA LYS A 237 4.70 -0.57 7.95
C LYS A 237 5.48 0.64 7.45
N THR A 238 4.95 1.30 6.42
CA THR A 238 5.48 2.58 5.94
C THR A 238 5.00 3.69 6.87
N VAL A 239 5.94 4.37 7.54
CA VAL A 239 5.64 5.45 8.50
C VAL A 239 5.46 6.77 7.78
N GLY A 240 6.27 7.01 6.74
CA GLY A 240 6.26 8.25 5.98
C GLY A 240 7.49 8.38 5.10
N PRO A 241 7.66 9.52 4.42
CA PRO A 241 8.84 9.78 3.61
C PRO A 241 10.10 9.85 4.47
N ARG A 242 11.25 9.48 3.90
CA ARG A 242 12.56 9.60 4.55
C ARG A 242 12.81 10.99 5.11
N HIS A 243 13.22 11.08 6.38
CA HIS A 243 13.54 12.33 7.04
C HIS A 243 14.61 13.12 6.30
N GLU A 244 15.54 12.46 5.58
CA GLU A 244 16.56 13.14 4.77
C GLU A 244 15.95 13.90 3.58
N LEU A 245 14.86 13.39 2.99
CA LEU A 245 14.13 14.09 1.92
C LEU A 245 13.45 15.33 2.48
N LEU A 246 12.80 15.21 3.65
CA LEU A 246 12.13 16.33 4.32
C LEU A 246 13.13 17.40 4.75
N ASP A 247 14.27 16.99 5.32
CA ASP A 247 15.36 17.90 5.70
C ASP A 247 15.97 18.60 4.49
N GLU A 248 16.21 17.88 3.40
CA GLU A 248 16.74 18.45 2.18
C GLU A 248 15.76 19.45 1.54
N ALA A 249 14.46 19.12 1.50
CA ALA A 249 13.43 20.04 1.02
C ALA A 249 13.43 21.35 1.81
N HIS A 250 13.47 21.26 3.14
CA HIS A 250 13.55 22.43 4.00
C HIS A 250 14.85 23.22 3.77
N ARG A 251 16.00 22.55 3.72
CA ARG A 251 17.32 23.17 3.55
C ARG A 251 17.49 23.87 2.20
N VAL A 252 17.02 23.25 1.11
CA VAL A 252 17.25 23.73 -0.26
C VAL A 252 16.17 24.73 -0.70
N ALA A 253 14.90 24.41 -0.46
CA ALA A 253 13.77 25.19 -0.94
C ALA A 253 13.17 26.11 0.14
N GLY A 254 13.37 25.82 1.42
CA GLY A 254 12.67 26.52 2.51
C GLY A 254 11.15 26.31 2.47
N GLN A 255 10.69 25.28 1.77
CA GLN A 255 9.29 24.94 1.55
C GLN A 255 9.03 23.49 1.95
N THR A 256 7.79 23.17 2.27
CA THR A 256 7.35 21.80 2.54
C THR A 256 7.11 21.06 1.23
N VAL A 257 7.63 19.84 1.13
CA VAL A 257 7.29 18.90 0.07
C VAL A 257 6.51 17.75 0.69
N LEU A 258 5.24 17.61 0.30
CA LEU A 258 4.44 16.42 0.64
C LEU A 258 4.72 15.35 -0.39
N ILE A 259 5.00 14.13 0.06
CA ILE A 259 5.23 12.98 -0.82
C ILE A 259 4.13 11.96 -0.55
N TYR A 260 3.40 11.57 -1.58
CA TYR A 260 2.32 10.59 -1.50
C TYR A 260 2.58 9.41 -2.43
N GLN A 261 2.20 8.22 -1.97
CA GLN A 261 1.93 7.10 -2.85
C GLN A 261 0.66 7.37 -3.66
N THR A 262 0.57 6.78 -4.85
CA THR A 262 -0.55 7.00 -5.79
C THR A 262 -1.91 6.71 -5.17
N ASP A 263 -2.05 5.61 -4.42
CA ASP A 263 -3.25 5.22 -3.70
C ASP A 263 -3.68 6.30 -2.68
N SER A 264 -2.77 6.63 -1.76
CA SER A 264 -2.96 7.65 -0.72
C SER A 264 -3.30 9.03 -1.30
N PHE A 265 -2.72 9.39 -2.45
CA PHE A 265 -3.03 10.64 -3.13
C PHE A 265 -4.48 10.66 -3.65
N VAL A 266 -4.92 9.60 -4.33
CA VAL A 266 -6.29 9.53 -4.89
C VAL A 266 -7.34 9.50 -3.78
N GLU A 267 -7.10 8.77 -2.69
CA GLU A 267 -7.99 8.80 -1.52
C GLU A 267 -8.10 10.19 -0.90
N ARG A 268 -6.96 10.86 -0.71
CA ARG A 268 -6.92 12.22 -0.16
C ARG A 268 -7.56 13.24 -1.09
N ALA A 269 -7.47 13.06 -2.39
CA ALA A 269 -8.15 13.90 -3.38
C ALA A 269 -9.66 13.69 -3.32
N ALA A 270 -10.13 12.43 -3.32
CA ALA A 270 -11.54 12.09 -3.25
C ALA A 270 -12.21 12.61 -1.97
N LYS A 271 -11.56 12.43 -0.81
CA LYS A 271 -12.05 12.92 0.49
C LYS A 271 -12.29 14.44 0.48
N ARG A 272 -11.44 15.21 -0.22
CA ARG A 272 -11.56 16.68 -0.34
C ARG A 272 -12.71 17.12 -1.24
N THR A 273 -13.15 16.29 -2.17
CA THR A 273 -14.35 16.54 -2.98
C THR A 273 -15.62 15.96 -2.36
N GLY A 274 -15.54 15.36 -1.17
CA GLY A 274 -16.66 14.63 -0.55
C GLY A 274 -17.00 13.32 -1.27
N ALA A 275 -16.10 12.82 -2.12
CA ALA A 275 -16.22 11.55 -2.82
C ALA A 275 -15.51 10.44 -2.03
N SER A 276 -15.87 9.18 -2.28
CA SER A 276 -15.16 8.02 -1.79
C SER A 276 -14.52 7.24 -2.94
N VAL A 277 -13.38 6.62 -2.67
CA VAL A 277 -12.73 5.70 -3.62
C VAL A 277 -13.33 4.30 -3.40
N SER A 278 -13.78 3.67 -4.49
CA SER A 278 -14.34 2.31 -4.41
C SER A 278 -13.27 1.30 -3.98
N ALA A 279 -13.67 0.22 -3.32
CA ALA A 279 -12.76 -0.86 -2.93
C ALA A 279 -12.00 -1.43 -4.14
N PHE A 280 -12.67 -1.52 -5.29
CA PHE A 280 -12.05 -1.92 -6.57
C PHE A 280 -10.87 -1.00 -6.95
N VAL A 281 -11.04 0.32 -6.94
CA VAL A 281 -9.98 1.26 -7.33
C VAL A 281 -8.78 1.17 -6.38
N ARG A 282 -9.02 0.98 -5.08
CA ARG A 282 -7.93 0.75 -4.11
C ARG A 282 -7.19 -0.54 -4.42
N SER A 283 -7.94 -1.63 -4.61
CA SER A 283 -7.36 -2.93 -4.93
C SER A 283 -6.58 -2.91 -6.24
N ASP A 284 -7.03 -2.18 -7.26
CA ASP A 284 -6.33 -2.06 -8.55
C ASP A 284 -5.03 -1.23 -8.45
N MET A 285 -4.97 -0.25 -7.53
CA MET A 285 -3.76 0.54 -7.25
C MET A 285 -2.76 -0.19 -6.35
N LEU A 286 -3.27 -1.03 -5.44
CA LEU A 286 -2.49 -1.83 -4.50
C LEU A 286 -2.13 -3.20 -5.04
N ALA A 287 -2.78 -3.63 -6.13
CA ALA A 287 -2.55 -4.91 -6.82
C ALA A 287 -1.02 -5.10 -6.95
N PRO A 288 -0.46 -6.09 -6.24
CA PRO A 288 0.97 -6.27 -6.22
C PRO A 288 1.48 -6.67 -7.61
N ARG A 289 2.79 -6.54 -7.78
CA ARG A 289 3.45 -6.74 -9.08
C ARG A 289 3.95 -8.19 -9.24
N ASP A 290 3.81 -9.04 -8.21
CA ASP A 290 4.36 -10.40 -8.10
C ASP A 290 3.62 -11.21 -6.99
N ASP A 291 3.48 -12.54 -7.16
CA ASP A 291 2.67 -13.57 -6.43
C ASP A 291 2.75 -13.70 -4.87
N GLN A 292 3.26 -12.72 -4.12
CA GLN A 292 3.35 -12.74 -2.64
C GLN A 292 1.99 -12.48 -1.93
N GLU A 293 0.88 -12.41 -2.68
CA GLU A 293 -0.22 -11.45 -2.43
C GLU A 293 -1.36 -11.91 -1.52
N LEU A 294 -1.65 -13.21 -1.39
CA LEU A 294 -2.87 -13.61 -0.66
C LEU A 294 -2.77 -13.36 0.84
N GLU A 295 -1.59 -13.58 1.42
CA GLU A 295 -1.32 -13.36 2.84
C GLU A 295 -1.34 -11.87 3.18
N ASP A 296 -0.81 -11.02 2.30
CA ASP A 296 -0.85 -9.56 2.44
C ASP A 296 -2.29 -9.01 2.31
N ILE A 297 -3.08 -9.54 1.37
CA ILE A 297 -4.49 -9.17 1.21
C ILE A 297 -5.30 -9.53 2.46
N ILE A 298 -5.11 -10.73 3.00
CA ILE A 298 -5.79 -11.17 4.23
C ILE A 298 -5.32 -10.34 5.42
N THR A 299 -4.02 -10.11 5.55
CA THR A 299 -3.46 -9.29 6.64
C THR A 299 -4.09 -7.90 6.63
N THR A 300 -4.18 -7.27 5.45
CA THR A 300 -4.82 -5.95 5.30
C THR A 300 -6.29 -5.98 5.71
N ALA A 301 -7.07 -6.97 5.24
CA ALA A 301 -8.47 -7.10 5.60
C ALA A 301 -8.69 -7.38 7.11
N VAL A 302 -7.79 -8.15 7.72
CA VAL A 302 -7.84 -8.45 9.16
C VAL A 302 -7.43 -7.22 9.98
N GLU A 303 -6.48 -6.41 9.52
CA GLU A 303 -6.11 -5.16 10.19
C GLU A 303 -7.29 -4.17 10.24
N GLU A 304 -8.02 -4.00 9.13
CA GLU A 304 -9.22 -3.15 9.09
C GLU A 304 -10.29 -3.65 10.08
N LEU A 305 -10.56 -4.94 10.10
CA LEU A 305 -11.54 -5.53 11.03
C LEU A 305 -11.08 -5.46 12.49
N ALA A 306 -9.78 -5.64 12.75
CA ALA A 306 -9.22 -5.58 14.09
C ALA A 306 -9.33 -4.16 14.69
N ASP A 307 -9.19 -3.12 13.87
CA ASP A 307 -9.39 -1.72 14.29
C ASP A 307 -10.85 -1.47 14.68
N GLU A 308 -11.81 -1.99 13.91
CA GLU A 308 -13.23 -1.88 14.23
C GLU A 308 -13.60 -2.53 15.58
N PHE A 309 -12.87 -3.56 16.02
CA PHE A 309 -13.13 -4.23 17.31
C PHE A 309 -12.85 -3.35 18.52
N LEU A 310 -11.95 -2.35 18.43
CA LEU A 310 -11.67 -1.43 19.53
C LEU A 310 -12.92 -0.66 19.96
N ASP A 311 -13.76 -0.31 18.98
CA ASP A 311 -14.98 0.46 19.22
C ASP A 311 -16.23 -0.42 19.34
N ASN A 312 -16.29 -1.52 18.56
CA ASN A 312 -17.55 -2.23 18.29
C ASN A 312 -17.64 -3.65 18.87
N ASP A 313 -16.53 -4.26 19.31
CA ASP A 313 -16.55 -5.60 19.91
C ASP A 313 -16.46 -5.52 21.43
N SER A 314 -17.49 -6.03 22.12
CA SER A 314 -17.54 -5.96 23.59
C SER A 314 -16.36 -6.66 24.27
N ARG A 315 -15.77 -7.71 23.67
CA ARG A 315 -14.65 -8.44 24.28
C ARG A 315 -13.38 -7.61 24.32
N ILE A 316 -13.12 -6.80 23.29
CA ILE A 316 -11.94 -5.93 23.24
C ILE A 316 -12.24 -4.62 24.00
N ASN A 317 -13.42 -4.03 23.79
CA ASN A 317 -13.83 -2.79 24.45
C ASN A 317 -13.89 -2.95 25.99
N ASP A 318 -14.43 -4.06 26.51
CA ASP A 318 -14.45 -4.30 27.94
C ASP A 318 -13.01 -4.45 28.51
N LEU A 319 -12.11 -5.14 27.80
CA LEU A 319 -10.72 -5.28 28.21
C LEU A 319 -9.97 -3.95 28.21
N THR A 320 -10.16 -3.09 27.20
CA THR A 320 -9.54 -1.75 27.21
C THR A 320 -10.05 -0.90 28.37
N ALA A 321 -11.34 -1.01 28.71
CA ALA A 321 -11.95 -0.31 29.85
C ALA A 321 -11.49 -0.82 31.23
N GLU A 322 -11.03 -2.07 31.33
CA GLU A 322 -10.44 -2.65 32.55
C GLU A 322 -8.99 -2.21 32.80
N THR A 323 -8.34 -1.58 31.81
CA THR A 323 -6.93 -1.16 31.88
C THR A 323 -6.79 0.32 32.30
N ASN A 324 -5.58 0.70 32.72
CA ASN A 324 -5.24 2.10 32.97
C ASN A 324 -4.57 2.78 31.75
N ALA A 325 -4.66 2.16 30.58
CA ALA A 325 -4.09 2.67 29.33
C ALA A 325 -5.15 3.40 28.49
N ASP A 326 -4.74 4.38 27.71
CA ASP A 326 -5.60 5.05 26.73
C ASP A 326 -5.00 5.01 25.32
N SER A 327 -5.68 5.61 24.34
CA SER A 327 -5.18 5.69 22.96
C SER A 327 -4.86 4.33 22.32
N TRP A 328 -5.72 3.33 22.59
CA TRP A 328 -5.56 1.98 22.07
C TRP A 328 -5.53 1.94 20.54
N SER A 329 -4.63 1.14 19.99
CA SER A 329 -4.51 0.91 18.55
C SER A 329 -4.03 -0.51 18.25
N VAL A 330 -4.28 -0.96 17.02
CA VAL A 330 -3.74 -2.23 16.52
C VAL A 330 -2.23 -2.08 16.30
N ASN A 331 -1.43 -2.77 17.11
CA ASN A 331 0.04 -2.77 17.00
C ASN A 331 0.51 -3.70 15.87
N SER A 332 0.01 -4.93 15.84
CA SER A 332 0.34 -5.90 14.79
C SER A 332 -0.76 -6.93 14.59
N VAL A 333 -0.91 -7.38 13.34
CA VAL A 333 -1.71 -8.53 12.94
C VAL A 333 -0.79 -9.53 12.27
N GLU A 334 -0.87 -10.80 12.68
CA GLU A 334 -0.13 -11.89 12.04
C GLU A 334 -1.12 -12.98 11.62
N VAL A 335 -1.23 -13.27 10.33
CA VAL A 335 -2.01 -14.42 9.84
C VAL A 335 -1.23 -15.69 10.17
N THR A 336 -1.66 -16.42 11.20
CA THR A 336 -0.93 -17.59 11.72
C THR A 336 -1.24 -18.87 10.97
N ASN A 337 -2.39 -18.95 10.30
CA ASN A 337 -2.75 -20.11 9.49
C ASN A 337 -3.72 -19.73 8.37
N PHE A 338 -3.49 -20.31 7.20
CA PHE A 338 -4.41 -20.27 6.07
C PHE A 338 -4.82 -21.68 5.69
N GLY A 339 -6.11 -21.99 5.86
CA GLY A 339 -6.64 -23.30 5.56
C GLY A 339 -6.84 -23.54 4.05
N PRO A 340 -7.25 -24.76 3.66
CA PRO A 340 -7.40 -25.12 2.25
C PRO A 340 -8.49 -24.27 1.58
N ILE A 341 -8.16 -23.73 0.40
CA ILE A 341 -9.10 -22.96 -0.42
C ILE A 341 -10.23 -23.86 -0.92
N ASP A 342 -11.47 -23.48 -0.65
CA ASP A 342 -12.67 -23.98 -1.31
C ASP A 342 -12.82 -23.28 -2.67
N TYR A 343 -12.25 -23.91 -3.71
CA TYR A 343 -12.31 -23.41 -5.08
C TYR A 343 -13.72 -23.33 -5.66
N ALA A 344 -14.73 -24.00 -5.08
CA ALA A 344 -16.10 -23.91 -5.55
C ALA A 344 -16.80 -22.64 -5.07
N ARG A 345 -16.33 -22.09 -3.94
CA ARG A 345 -16.87 -20.88 -3.32
C ARG A 345 -15.91 -19.69 -3.37
N CYS A 346 -14.69 -19.92 -3.89
CA CYS A 346 -13.58 -18.98 -3.81
C CYS A 346 -13.40 -18.45 -2.37
N SER A 347 -13.44 -19.36 -1.40
CA SER A 347 -13.31 -19.00 0.02
C SER A 347 -12.24 -19.82 0.71
N ALA A 348 -11.68 -19.31 1.80
CA ALA A 348 -10.71 -20.03 2.60
C ALA A 348 -10.84 -19.64 4.07
N PRO A 349 -10.74 -20.59 5.00
CA PRO A 349 -10.67 -20.27 6.42
C PRO A 349 -9.28 -19.74 6.76
N PHE A 350 -9.21 -18.77 7.66
CA PHE A 350 -7.95 -18.23 8.19
C PHE A 350 -7.95 -18.19 9.72
N THR A 351 -6.77 -18.06 10.29
CA THR A 351 -6.56 -17.74 11.70
C THR A 351 -5.49 -16.65 11.78
N ALA A 352 -5.73 -15.64 12.60
CA ALA A 352 -4.83 -14.52 12.80
C ALA A 352 -4.67 -14.20 14.29
N SER A 353 -3.48 -13.76 14.67
CA SER A 353 -3.18 -13.21 15.98
C SER A 353 -3.25 -11.69 15.92
N LEU A 354 -4.03 -11.11 16.82
CA LEU A 354 -4.21 -9.66 16.96
C LEU A 354 -3.47 -9.19 18.19
N HIS A 355 -2.71 -8.11 18.04
CA HIS A 355 -2.01 -7.47 19.15
C HIS A 355 -2.37 -5.99 19.18
N TYR A 356 -2.90 -5.56 20.31
CA TYR A 356 -3.29 -4.18 20.58
C TYR A 356 -2.39 -3.58 21.65
N THR A 357 -2.07 -2.30 21.51
CA THR A 357 -1.29 -1.56 22.50
C THR A 357 -2.01 -0.27 22.88
N GLY A 358 -1.96 0.09 24.16
CA GLY A 358 -2.42 1.37 24.69
C GLY A 358 -1.30 2.13 25.40
N ASP A 359 -1.42 3.46 25.40
CA ASP A 359 -0.50 4.38 26.06
C ASP A 359 -0.76 4.39 27.58
N GLN A 360 0.29 4.13 28.36
CA GLN A 360 0.21 4.14 29.81
C GLN A 360 -0.01 5.56 30.35
N ARG A 361 -0.97 5.71 31.26
CA ARG A 361 -1.13 6.96 32.02
C ARG A 361 -0.07 7.10 33.10
N GLU A 362 0.64 8.23 33.10
CA GLU A 362 1.73 8.55 34.04
C GLU A 362 1.30 8.63 35.52
N ASP A 363 0.00 8.77 35.79
CA ASP A 363 -0.59 8.97 37.13
C ASP A 363 -1.20 7.71 37.77
N HIS A 364 -1.10 6.55 37.12
CA HIS A 364 -1.65 5.27 37.59
C HIS A 364 -0.58 4.17 37.72
N MET A 365 -0.73 3.24 38.68
CA MET A 365 0.12 2.03 38.76
C MET A 365 -0.07 1.17 37.49
N TRP A 366 1.04 0.63 36.98
CA TRP A 366 1.12 -0.14 35.74
C TRP A 366 0.14 -1.31 35.74
N PHE A 367 -0.79 -1.32 34.77
CA PHE A 367 -1.70 -2.43 34.57
C PHE A 367 -2.28 -2.46 33.14
N GLY A 368 -1.80 -3.41 32.33
CA GLY A 368 -2.45 -3.89 31.10
C GLY A 368 -2.36 -2.98 29.88
N THR A 369 -1.16 -2.69 29.38
CA THR A 369 -0.94 -1.87 28.16
C THR A 369 -1.03 -2.67 26.85
N GLU A 370 -1.19 -3.98 26.94
CA GLU A 370 -1.21 -4.89 25.80
C GLU A 370 -2.42 -5.81 25.89
N ILE A 371 -3.09 -6.04 24.77
CA ILE A 371 -4.16 -7.04 24.64
C ILE A 371 -3.81 -7.96 23.46
N ARG A 372 -3.92 -9.27 23.68
CA ARG A 372 -3.81 -10.25 22.61
C ARG A 372 -5.15 -10.92 22.39
N ALA A 373 -5.48 -11.19 21.14
CA ALA A 373 -6.65 -11.98 20.76
C ALA A 373 -6.33 -12.85 19.54
N GLU A 374 -7.14 -13.88 19.32
CA GLU A 374 -7.06 -14.74 18.14
C GLU A 374 -8.35 -14.58 17.34
N LEU A 375 -8.22 -14.29 16.04
CA LEU A 375 -9.35 -14.19 15.13
C LEU A 375 -9.37 -15.39 14.20
N ARG A 376 -10.53 -16.04 14.11
CA ARG A 376 -10.81 -17.11 13.15
C ARG A 376 -11.95 -16.65 12.25
N GLY A 377 -11.90 -16.95 10.97
CA GLY A 377 -12.98 -16.59 10.07
C GLY A 377 -12.81 -17.18 8.69
N THR A 378 -13.76 -16.89 7.81
CA THR A 378 -13.68 -17.25 6.40
C THR A 378 -13.48 -15.98 5.58
N ILE A 379 -12.54 -16.02 4.63
CA ILE A 379 -12.41 -14.97 3.61
C ILE A 379 -12.94 -15.47 2.28
N THR A 380 -13.69 -14.65 1.54
CA THR A 380 -14.30 -15.01 0.25
C THR A 380 -13.94 -13.98 -0.81
N PHE A 381 -13.63 -14.43 -2.02
CA PHE A 381 -13.44 -13.55 -3.17
C PHE A 381 -14.79 -13.20 -3.80
N GLU A 382 -15.27 -11.99 -3.55
CA GLU A 382 -16.52 -11.47 -4.10
C GLU A 382 -16.31 -10.09 -4.73
N ASN A 383 -16.95 -9.84 -5.87
CA ASN A 383 -16.89 -8.56 -6.59
C ASN A 383 -15.48 -8.04 -6.93
N GLY A 384 -14.50 -8.93 -7.07
CA GLY A 384 -13.12 -8.57 -7.45
C GLY A 384 -12.18 -8.31 -6.27
N SER A 385 -12.61 -8.55 -5.02
CA SER A 385 -11.78 -8.40 -3.82
C SER A 385 -12.03 -9.55 -2.84
N TRP A 386 -11.04 -9.84 -2.00
CA TRP A 386 -11.22 -10.75 -0.86
C TRP A 386 -11.85 -10.00 0.32
N VAL A 387 -12.91 -10.55 0.91
CA VAL A 387 -13.67 -9.95 2.00
C VAL A 387 -13.81 -10.96 3.13
N ILE A 388 -13.58 -10.54 4.37
CA ILE A 388 -13.85 -11.36 5.55
C ILE A 388 -15.36 -11.45 5.72
N ASN A 389 -15.87 -12.68 5.77
CA ASN A 389 -17.29 -12.93 5.99
C ASN A 389 -17.67 -12.59 7.44
N ASP A 390 -18.93 -12.22 7.69
CA ASP A 390 -19.48 -11.99 9.03
C ASP A 390 -19.54 -13.25 9.94
N ASP A 391 -18.89 -14.35 9.55
CA ASP A 391 -18.83 -15.62 10.28
C ASP A 391 -17.60 -15.74 11.19
N TYR A 392 -16.90 -14.63 11.44
CA TYR A 392 -15.68 -14.62 12.24
C TYR A 392 -15.94 -14.80 13.75
N GLU A 393 -14.98 -15.42 14.43
CA GLU A 393 -14.96 -15.68 15.86
C GLU A 393 -13.66 -15.11 16.46
N LEU A 394 -13.81 -14.20 17.43
CA LEU A 394 -12.71 -13.70 18.25
C LEU A 394 -12.59 -14.51 19.55
N GLU A 395 -11.46 -15.17 19.73
CA GLU A 395 -11.15 -16.05 20.84
C GLU A 395 -9.95 -15.54 21.64
N ASN A 396 -9.79 -16.05 22.87
CA ASN A 396 -8.61 -15.86 23.71
C ASN A 396 -8.20 -14.38 23.92
N ALA A 397 -9.15 -13.44 23.84
CA ALA A 397 -8.92 -12.04 24.13
C ALA A 397 -8.54 -11.87 25.61
N ALA A 398 -7.33 -11.39 25.88
CA ALA A 398 -6.83 -11.18 27.23
C ALA A 398 -5.81 -10.05 27.30
N ILE A 399 -5.76 -9.39 28.45
CA ILE A 399 -4.69 -8.44 28.80
C ILE A 399 -3.39 -9.23 28.98
N ASP A 400 -2.34 -8.83 28.27
CA ASP A 400 -0.99 -9.32 28.47
C ASP A 400 -0.32 -8.49 29.57
N TYR A 401 -0.05 -9.12 30.71
CA TYR A 401 0.51 -8.45 31.88
C TYR A 401 2.04 -8.34 31.84
N GLY A 402 2.70 -8.94 30.86
CA GLY A 402 4.16 -9.10 30.87
C GLY A 402 4.67 -9.92 32.07
N GLU A 403 5.94 -10.33 32.05
CA GLU A 403 6.57 -10.83 33.27
C GLU A 403 6.79 -9.65 34.25
N PRO A 404 6.48 -9.78 35.55
CA PRO A 404 6.73 -8.72 36.50
C PRO A 404 8.23 -8.47 36.62
N ASP A 405 8.64 -7.22 36.37
CA ASP A 405 10.01 -6.74 36.56
C ASP A 405 10.45 -7.02 38.01
N VAL A 406 11.45 -7.89 38.18
CA VAL A 406 11.87 -8.44 39.48
C VAL A 406 12.72 -7.44 40.30
N ASP A 407 12.83 -6.18 39.87
CA ASP A 407 13.81 -5.24 40.44
C ASP A 407 13.25 -4.19 41.43
N ASP A 408 12.00 -4.28 41.87
CA ASP A 408 11.47 -3.39 42.91
C ASP A 408 11.58 -3.96 44.35
N HIS A 409 12.70 -4.65 44.60
CA HIS A 409 13.12 -5.09 45.93
C HIS A 409 13.94 -4.03 46.68
N GLU A 410 13.48 -2.77 46.77
CA GLU A 410 14.10 -1.85 47.74
C GLU A 410 13.23 -0.65 48.13
N ARG A 411 12.10 -0.91 48.83
CA ARG A 411 11.51 0.04 49.80
C ARG A 411 10.39 -0.60 50.61
N THR A 412 10.75 -1.24 51.72
CA THR A 412 10.04 -1.10 53.01
C THR A 412 10.79 -1.88 54.08
N SER A 413 11.74 -1.21 54.71
CA SER A 413 12.28 -1.59 56.01
C SER A 413 11.22 -1.34 57.10
N ALA A 414 10.59 -2.41 57.61
CA ALA A 414 10.03 -2.45 58.96
C ALA A 414 10.02 -3.91 59.45
N GLY A 415 10.70 -4.15 60.58
CA GLY A 415 11.13 -5.46 61.06
C GLY A 415 10.03 -6.40 61.62
N PRO A 416 10.45 -7.58 62.12
CA PRO A 416 9.58 -8.74 62.31
C PRO A 416 8.81 -8.69 63.64
N LEU A 417 7.52 -9.01 63.59
CA LEU A 417 6.74 -9.39 64.78
C LEU A 417 6.45 -10.89 64.71
N GLY A 418 6.96 -11.61 65.72
CA GLY A 418 6.85 -13.06 65.87
C GLY A 418 5.45 -13.57 66.21
N PRO A 419 5.31 -14.90 66.39
CA PRO A 419 4.03 -15.60 66.22
C PRO A 419 3.16 -15.56 67.48
N THR A 420 1.88 -15.25 67.30
CA THR A 420 0.84 -15.46 68.32
C THR A 420 -0.09 -16.60 67.91
N ARG A 421 0.10 -17.74 68.58
CA ARG A 421 -0.90 -18.83 68.67
C ARG A 421 -2.23 -18.29 69.20
N ARG A 422 -3.34 -18.72 68.60
CA ARG A 422 -4.58 -18.99 69.34
C ARG A 422 -5.24 -20.28 68.85
N THR A 423 -5.27 -21.23 69.77
CA THR A 423 -6.18 -22.38 69.83
C THR A 423 -7.63 -21.92 69.92
N SER A 424 -8.56 -22.71 69.39
CA SER A 424 -9.89 -22.86 69.97
C SER A 424 -10.37 -24.30 69.74
N THR A 425 -10.70 -24.93 70.87
CA THR A 425 -11.66 -26.04 71.00
C THR A 425 -12.96 -25.79 70.26
#